data_AF-A0A2V7CIB5-F1
#
_entry.id   AF-A0A2V7CIB5-F1
#
_cell.length_a   1.000
_cell.length_b   1.000
_cell.length_c   1.000
_cell.angle_alpha   90.00
_cell.angle_beta   90.00
_cell.angle_gamma   90.00
#
_symmetry.space_group_name_H-M   'P 1'
#
loop_
_entity.id
_entity.type
_entity.pdbx_description
1 polymer ?
#
loop_
_entity_poly.entity_id
_entity_poly.type
_entity_poly.pdbx_seq_one_letter_code
_entity_poly.pdbx_strand_id
1 'polypeptide(L)'
;MRPRRRDTPFREAMRSLLVFDGAMGSLLYERGIFVMQNFEQLNVTRPDVVARIHEDYVSAGANIIETNTFGANSFRLDRHGLGDQVRA
;
A
#
# COMPACT_ATOMS: atom_id res chain seq x y z
N MET A 1 21.52 2.02 12.76
CA MET A 1 21.46 1.13 11.57
C MET A 1 21.90 1.97 10.36
N ARG A 2 22.90 1.55 9.57
CA ARG A 2 23.32 2.34 8.40
C ARG A 2 22.17 2.37 7.38
N PRO A 3 21.80 3.52 6.80
CA PRO A 3 20.77 3.57 5.76
C PRO A 3 21.23 2.73 4.57
N ARG A 4 20.42 1.73 4.17
CA ARG A 4 20.69 0.92 2.98
C ARG A 4 20.47 1.75 1.73
N ARG A 5 21.27 1.52 0.69
CA ARG A 5 21.09 2.21 -0.59
C ARG A 5 19.80 1.71 -1.27
N ARG A 6 19.01 2.64 -1.84
CA ARG A 6 17.73 2.36 -2.53
C ARG A 6 17.83 1.38 -3.70
N ASP A 7 19.03 1.16 -4.23
CA ASP A 7 19.34 0.35 -5.41
C ASP A 7 19.82 -1.07 -5.08
N THR A 8 19.81 -1.49 -3.81
CA THR A 8 20.18 -2.87 -3.43
C THR A 8 19.15 -3.86 -4.01
N PRO A 9 19.55 -4.87 -4.80
CA PRO A 9 18.62 -5.88 -5.32
C PRO A 9 17.87 -6.57 -4.18
N PHE A 10 16.57 -6.82 -4.36
CA PHE A 10 15.72 -7.39 -3.29
C PHE A 10 16.29 -8.69 -2.70
N ARG A 11 16.78 -9.61 -3.55
CA ARG A 11 17.42 -10.87 -3.11
C ARG A 11 18.64 -10.64 -2.21
N GLU A 12 19.38 -9.57 -2.44
CA GLU A 12 20.52 -9.20 -1.60
C GLU A 12 20.05 -8.54 -0.29
N ALA A 13 19.06 -7.67 -0.35
CA ALA A 13 18.47 -7.03 0.82
C ALA A 13 17.92 -8.07 1.82
N MET A 14 17.31 -9.15 1.33
CA MET A 14 16.78 -10.27 2.13
C MET A 14 17.85 -11.03 2.94
N ARG A 15 19.14 -10.83 2.68
CA ARG A 15 20.23 -11.42 3.50
C ARG A 15 20.37 -10.77 4.88
N SER A 16 19.41 -9.95 5.27
CA SER A 16 19.40 -9.19 6.52
C SER A 16 17.99 -9.03 7.05
N LEU A 17 17.86 -8.52 8.28
CA LEU A 17 16.56 -8.17 8.84
C LEU A 17 15.95 -7.00 8.06
N LEU A 18 14.77 -7.24 7.49
CA LEU A 18 13.94 -6.24 6.83
C LEU A 18 12.62 -6.11 7.59
N VAL A 19 12.17 -4.87 7.76
CA VAL A 19 10.89 -4.53 8.38
C VAL A 19 9.91 -4.12 7.29
N PHE A 20 8.76 -4.78 7.24
CA PHE A 20 7.63 -4.42 6.38
C PHE A 20 6.77 -3.36 7.06
N ASP A 21 5.90 -2.71 6.29
CA ASP A 21 4.90 -1.79 6.80
C ASP A 21 3.78 -2.51 7.58
N GLY A 22 2.85 -1.71 8.09
CA GLY A 22 1.67 -2.19 8.82
C GLY A 22 0.40 -2.16 7.99
N ALA A 23 -0.75 -2.20 8.66
CA ALA A 23 -2.05 -2.23 7.99
C ALA A 23 -2.40 -0.91 7.28
N MET A 24 -2.69 -1.00 5.97
CA MET A 24 -3.28 0.12 5.20
C MET A 24 -4.71 0.44 5.66
N GLY A 25 -5.56 -0.58 5.80
CA GLY A 25 -6.98 -0.40 6.12
C GLY A 25 -7.23 0.29 7.47
N SER A 26 -6.46 -0.04 8.51
CA SER A 26 -6.59 0.60 9.83
C SER A 26 -6.24 2.09 9.77
N LEU A 27 -5.15 2.43 9.08
CA LEU A 27 -4.71 3.80 8.90
C LEU A 27 -5.66 4.62 8.01
N LEU A 28 -6.27 4.00 7.00
CA LEU A 28 -7.36 4.62 6.24
C LEU A 28 -8.56 4.92 7.14
N TYR A 29 -8.96 3.97 8.00
CA TYR A 29 -10.06 4.14 8.94
C TYR A 29 -9.82 5.29 9.92
N GLU A 30 -8.62 5.38 10.50
CA GLU A 30 -8.22 6.48 11.39
C GLU A 30 -8.26 7.85 10.70
N ARG A 31 -8.06 7.90 9.38
CA ARG A 31 -8.16 9.12 8.55
C ARG A 31 -9.58 9.38 8.04
N GLY A 32 -10.59 8.72 8.60
CA GLY A 32 -12.01 8.92 8.26
C GLY A 32 -12.44 8.24 6.95
N ILE A 33 -11.69 7.23 6.48
CA ILE A 33 -12.02 6.45 5.29
C ILE A 33 -12.54 5.09 5.73
N PHE A 34 -13.86 4.93 5.66
CA PHE A 34 -14.53 3.74 6.16
C PHE A 34 -14.70 2.69 5.08
N VAL A 35 -14.89 1.43 5.51
CA VAL A 35 -15.01 0.21 4.68
C VAL A 35 -16.17 0.22 3.68
N MET A 36 -17.06 1.22 3.74
CA MET A 36 -18.10 1.44 2.72
C MET A 36 -17.52 1.93 1.39
N GLN A 37 -16.32 2.51 1.41
CA GLN A 37 -15.55 2.88 0.21
C GLN A 37 -14.63 1.73 -0.18
N ASN A 38 -14.37 1.57 -1.47
CA ASN A 38 -13.32 0.66 -1.94
C ASN A 38 -11.94 1.32 -1.72
N PHE A 39 -11.08 0.68 -0.93
CA PHE A 39 -9.78 1.25 -0.57
C PHE A 39 -8.81 1.30 -1.75
N GLU A 40 -8.89 0.36 -2.69
CA GLU A 40 -8.05 0.33 -3.88
C GLU A 40 -8.37 1.47 -4.86
N GLN A 41 -9.65 1.90 -4.92
CA GLN A 41 -10.09 3.03 -5.74
C GLN A 41 -9.43 4.36 -5.31
N LEU A 42 -8.93 4.44 -4.07
CA LEU A 42 -8.21 5.62 -3.57
C LEU A 42 -6.90 5.86 -4.31
N ASN A 43 -6.32 4.83 -4.93
CA ASN A 43 -5.15 4.98 -5.80
C ASN A 43 -5.40 5.96 -6.96
N VAL A 44 -6.66 6.11 -7.39
CA VAL A 44 -7.07 7.00 -8.48
C VAL A 44 -7.75 8.26 -7.93
N THR A 45 -8.64 8.10 -6.97
CA THR A 45 -9.52 9.20 -6.51
C THR A 45 -8.87 10.10 -5.46
N ARG A 46 -7.99 9.55 -4.61
CA ARG A 46 -7.27 10.27 -3.53
C ARG A 46 -5.85 9.71 -3.34
N PRO A 47 -4.99 9.78 -4.37
CA PRO A 47 -3.65 9.21 -4.32
C PRO A 47 -2.76 9.86 -3.26
N ASP A 48 -3.04 11.12 -2.90
CA ASP A 48 -2.38 11.87 -1.83
C ASP A 48 -2.54 11.19 -0.47
N VAL A 49 -3.73 10.65 -0.16
CA VAL A 49 -3.97 9.94 1.10
C VAL A 49 -3.17 8.64 1.17
N VAL A 50 -3.14 7.89 0.06
CA VAL A 50 -2.39 6.63 -0.04
C VAL A 50 -0.89 6.91 0.10
N ALA A 51 -0.38 7.92 -0.61
CA ALA A 51 1.03 8.32 -0.54
C ALA A 51 1.42 8.71 0.89
N ARG A 52 0.59 9.48 1.58
CA ARG A 52 0.86 9.90 2.96
C ARG A 52 0.93 8.73 3.94
N ILE A 53 0.10 7.71 3.78
CA ILE A 53 0.18 6.50 4.61
C ILE A 53 1.52 5.76 4.36
N HIS A 54 1.93 5.61 3.10
CA HIS A 54 3.24 5.00 2.81
C HIS A 54 4.40 5.85 3.37
N GLU A 55 4.32 7.18 3.28
CA GLU A 55 5.29 8.10 3.88
C GLU A 55 5.37 7.94 5.41
N ASP A 56 4.23 7.77 6.08
CA ASP A 56 4.18 7.54 7.52
C ASP A 56 4.89 6.22 7.91
N TYR A 57 4.69 5.15 7.14
CA TYR A 57 5.40 3.88 7.36
C TYR A 57 6.90 3.97 7.07
N VAL A 58 7.30 4.64 5.99
CA VAL A 58 8.72 4.89 5.67
C VAL A 58 9.36 5.71 6.79
N SER A 59 8.66 6.74 7.30
CA SER A 59 9.13 7.58 8.41
C SER A 59 9.23 6.82 9.72
N ALA A 60 8.35 5.83 9.94
CA ALA A 60 8.41 4.91 11.09
C ALA A 60 9.54 3.86 10.98
N GLY A 61 10.22 3.77 9.83
CA GLY A 61 11.39 2.90 9.63
C GLY A 61 11.11 1.64 8.82
N ALA A 62 9.95 1.51 8.17
CA ALA A 62 9.69 0.42 7.23
C ALA A 62 10.73 0.43 6.10
N ASN A 63 11.28 -0.75 5.80
CA ASN A 63 12.21 -0.94 4.70
C ASN A 63 11.49 -1.32 3.41
N ILE A 64 10.33 -1.96 3.56
CA ILE A 64 9.47 -2.43 2.48
C ILE A 64 8.07 -1.91 2.77
N ILE A 65 7.42 -1.42 1.74
CA ILE A 65 6.01 -1.05 1.75
C ILE A 65 5.27 -1.96 0.78
N GLU A 66 4.03 -2.29 1.10
CA GLU A 66 3.13 -3.00 0.19
C GLU A 66 2.30 -2.01 -0.61
N THR A 67 1.92 -2.35 -1.84
CA THR A 67 1.03 -1.51 -2.63
C THR A 67 -0.39 -1.58 -2.05
N ASN A 68 -1.15 -0.48 -2.16
CA ASN A 68 -2.58 -0.43 -1.80
C ASN A 68 -3.45 -1.19 -2.83
N THR A 69 -3.23 -2.49 -3.00
CA THR A 69 -3.81 -3.30 -4.08
C THR A 69 -4.28 -4.67 -3.61
N PHE A 70 -4.49 -4.88 -2.32
CA PHE A 70 -4.90 -6.18 -1.76
C PHE A 70 -6.15 -6.75 -2.46
N GLY A 71 -7.16 -5.90 -2.70
CA GLY A 71 -8.38 -6.24 -3.43
C GLY A 71 -8.41 -5.83 -4.90
N ALA A 72 -7.29 -5.39 -5.50
CA ALA A 72 -7.27 -4.79 -6.84
C ALA A 72 -7.26 -5.85 -7.96
N ASN A 73 -8.24 -6.75 -7.96
CA ASN A 73 -8.51 -7.69 -9.04
C ASN A 73 -9.96 -7.56 -9.50
N SER A 74 -10.22 -7.94 -10.75
CA SER A 74 -11.51 -7.74 -11.41
C SER A 74 -12.66 -8.34 -10.60
N PHE A 75 -12.51 -9.57 -10.10
CA PHE A 75 -13.51 -10.26 -9.30
C PHE A 75 -13.89 -9.53 -7.99
N ARG A 76 -12.89 -8.98 -7.27
CA ARG A 76 -13.13 -8.24 -6.02
C ARG A 76 -13.71 -6.85 -6.30
N LEU A 77 -13.23 -6.17 -7.35
CA LEU A 77 -13.64 -4.83 -7.73
C LEU A 77 -15.03 -4.78 -8.38
N ASP A 78 -15.49 -5.87 -9.00
CA ASP A 78 -16.82 -5.97 -9.62
C ASP A 78 -17.96 -5.68 -8.64
N ARG A 79 -17.80 -6.07 -7.36
CA ARG A 79 -18.75 -5.77 -6.27
C ARG A 79 -18.96 -4.27 -6.03
N HIS A 80 -18.05 -3.45 -6.53
CA HIS A 80 -18.09 -1.99 -6.44
C HIS A 80 -18.32 -1.33 -7.81
N GLY A 81 -18.58 -2.10 -8.87
CA GLY A 81 -18.71 -1.60 -10.25
C GLY A 81 -17.39 -1.14 -10.86
N LEU A 82 -16.24 -1.63 -10.36
CA LEU A 82 -14.90 -1.21 -10.77
C LEU A 82 -14.11 -2.33 -11.48
N GLY A 83 -14.75 -3.46 -11.81
CA GLY A 83 -14.10 -4.65 -12.37
C GLY A 83 -13.30 -4.39 -13.65
N ASP A 84 -13.77 -3.46 -14.49
CA ASP A 84 -13.15 -3.09 -15.77
C ASP A 84 -11.97 -2.11 -15.62
N GLN A 85 -11.64 -1.67 -14.40
CA GLN A 85 -10.55 -0.72 -14.15
C GLN A 85 -9.19 -1.39 -13.94
N VAL A 86 -9.10 -2.71 -14.11
CA VAL A 86 -7.86 -3.47 -14.02
C VAL A 86 -7.56 -4.19 -15.33
N ARG A 87 -6.27 -4.46 -15.57
CA ARG A 87 -5.80 -5.19 -16.75
C ARG A 87 -5.43 -6.63 -16.36
N ALA A 88 -5.70 -7.57 -17.26
CA ALA A 88 -5.28 -8.97 -17.15
C ALA A 88 -3.82 -9.15 -17.58
#